data_AF-A0A2U1WJG8-F1
#
_entry.id   AF-A0A2U1WJG8-F1
#
_cell.length_a   1.000
_cell.length_b   1.000
_cell.length_c   1.000
_cell.angle_alpha   90.00
_cell.angle_beta   90.00
_cell.angle_gamma   90.00
#
_symmetry.space_group_name_H-M   'P 1'
#
loop_
_entity.id
_entity.type
_entity.pdbx_description
1 polymer ?
#
loop_
_entity_poly.entity_id
_entity_poly.type
_entity_poly.pdbx_seq_one_letter_code
_entity_poly.pdbx_strand_id
1 'polypeptide(L)'
;MDNADEPLTLPEYRDNPFIERLPPILSTAEALGQLTDLPQFDKAERRFPAHLRAHCVQRLGRYFDPLDRHLVLEARFSMLIRQGYLARNPANGHYIRRLQNAHERLEQCDLDTVVRHSIEPTANGFAIVGCSGIGKSRGIERVLSLYPQIIQHSRPFSLKQVVWLKLDCPYKGSPKQLCINFFAAMDRLLGTRYQRKYGSTRHGVDEMMARMAYVVELHALGVLVVDEIQHLRQAPGASRDDLLNFLVTLVNTIGIPVMIIGTLAAVPLLQSAFRQARRASGMGSLTWERLPPGPAWDGFVERMWSFQWTREYTPLTDDIRHVLYQETQGIVDLVVKLFMLAQVHAMQLGVMRGRDEKLDIGLLRHVAGENFALVAPMIEALRTNNAKALVMFDDLSPLHDLVQQTIVDATARLATFAASAAPSRGAAPMPTAPVNEGDRGALLQAMETLGLAPDIAERILSEILAEAPGLNPIDVIGRIAGKLQDRGPEMRPVKRRGVRKEKVDPPPLDADDLRSLAARAKAEERSAHAIFLDAGVVKPPLADFAA
;
A
#
# COMPACT_ATOMS: atom_id res chain seq x y z
N MET A 1 18.09 -6.14 -46.23
CA MET A 1 18.57 -6.53 -44.89
C MET A 1 17.35 -6.51 -44.00
N ASP A 2 16.87 -7.71 -43.69
CA ASP A 2 15.61 -7.96 -43.02
C ASP A 2 15.60 -7.36 -41.61
N ASN A 3 14.63 -6.50 -41.37
CA ASN A 3 14.36 -5.87 -40.08
C ASN A 3 13.59 -6.89 -39.22
N ALA A 4 14.27 -7.97 -38.79
CA ALA A 4 13.64 -9.12 -38.13
C ALA A 4 13.48 -8.96 -36.60
N ASP A 5 13.89 -7.83 -36.01
CA ASP A 5 13.86 -7.60 -34.56
C ASP A 5 13.18 -6.26 -34.17
N GLU A 6 12.42 -5.63 -35.06
CA GLU A 6 11.61 -4.49 -34.63
C GLU A 6 10.35 -5.04 -33.94
N PRO A 7 10.12 -4.76 -32.64
CA PRO A 7 8.96 -5.29 -31.94
C PRO A 7 7.69 -4.85 -32.68
N LEU A 8 6.82 -5.81 -32.99
CA LEU A 8 5.52 -5.61 -33.64
C LEU A 8 4.71 -4.61 -32.80
N THR A 9 4.77 -3.35 -33.21
CA THR A 9 4.19 -2.20 -32.50
C THR A 9 3.42 -1.38 -33.52
N LEU A 10 2.22 -0.95 -33.12
CA LEU A 10 1.40 -0.08 -33.96
C LEU A 10 2.13 1.26 -34.18
N PRO A 11 2.16 1.83 -35.39
CA PRO A 11 2.85 3.09 -35.67
C PRO A 11 2.43 4.22 -34.71
N GLU A 12 1.13 4.36 -34.45
CA GLU A 12 0.59 5.38 -33.55
C GLU A 12 1.00 5.21 -32.08
N TYR A 13 1.47 4.02 -31.68
CA TYR A 13 1.99 3.75 -30.34
C TYR A 13 3.49 4.01 -30.27
N ARG A 14 4.22 3.64 -31.33
CA ARG A 14 5.65 3.90 -31.47
C ARG A 14 5.94 5.39 -31.51
N ASP A 15 5.14 6.15 -32.25
CA ASP A 15 5.33 7.59 -32.45
C ASP A 15 4.81 8.45 -31.29
N ASN A 16 4.38 7.82 -30.18
CA ASN A 16 3.90 8.49 -29.00
C ASN A 16 4.84 8.23 -27.81
N PRO A 17 5.65 9.22 -27.40
CA PRO A 17 6.60 9.06 -26.30
C PRO A 17 6.00 8.58 -24.97
N PHE A 18 4.71 8.87 -24.70
CA PHE A 18 4.03 8.39 -23.49
C PHE A 18 3.64 6.91 -23.56
N ILE A 19 3.48 6.35 -24.75
CA ILE A 19 3.14 4.94 -24.97
C ILE A 19 4.42 4.11 -25.16
N GLU A 20 5.40 4.63 -25.89
CA GLU A 20 6.68 3.97 -26.19
C GLU A 20 7.40 3.50 -24.92
N ARG A 21 7.30 4.25 -23.81
CA ARG A 21 7.93 3.92 -22.53
C ARG A 21 7.09 3.00 -21.63
N LEU A 22 5.88 2.64 -22.02
CA LEU A 22 5.08 1.65 -21.29
C LEU A 22 5.65 0.24 -21.52
N PRO A 23 5.37 -0.72 -20.62
CA PRO A 23 5.64 -2.14 -20.88
C PRO A 23 5.04 -2.59 -22.23
N PRO A 24 5.58 -3.63 -22.87
CA PRO A 24 5.02 -4.16 -24.11
C PRO A 24 3.59 -4.67 -23.91
N ILE A 25 2.84 -4.80 -25.00
CA ILE A 25 1.52 -5.45 -24.98
C ILE A 25 1.77 -6.95 -24.80
N LEU A 26 1.21 -7.52 -23.75
CA LEU A 26 1.40 -8.93 -23.43
C LEU A 26 0.45 -9.81 -24.25
N SER A 27 0.95 -10.97 -24.68
CA SER A 27 0.09 -12.08 -25.08
C SER A 27 -0.60 -12.67 -23.85
N THR A 28 -1.67 -13.46 -24.07
CA THR A 28 -2.38 -14.14 -22.98
C THR A 28 -1.48 -15.03 -22.12
N ALA A 29 -0.50 -15.71 -22.74
CA ALA A 29 0.44 -16.57 -22.03
C ALA A 29 1.42 -15.76 -21.15
N GLU A 30 1.93 -14.63 -21.67
CA GLU A 30 2.80 -13.74 -20.90
C GLU A 30 2.04 -13.06 -19.77
N ALA A 31 0.82 -12.59 -20.03
CA ALA A 31 -0.05 -12.00 -19.01
C ALA A 31 -0.34 -13.01 -17.88
N LEU A 32 -0.65 -14.27 -18.21
CA LEU A 32 -0.81 -15.34 -17.22
C LEU A 32 0.46 -15.51 -16.37
N GLY A 33 1.63 -15.60 -17.02
CA GLY A 33 2.91 -15.74 -16.33
C GLY A 33 3.23 -14.57 -15.39
N GLN A 34 3.07 -13.33 -15.86
CA GLN A 34 3.41 -12.13 -15.08
C GLN A 34 2.39 -11.81 -13.99
N LEU A 35 1.11 -12.14 -14.18
CA LEU A 35 0.07 -11.95 -13.18
C LEU A 35 0.12 -13.03 -12.08
N THR A 36 0.64 -14.22 -12.38
CA THR A 36 0.75 -15.30 -11.40
C THR A 36 1.65 -14.87 -10.23
N ASP A 37 1.18 -15.04 -9.01
CA ASP A 37 1.96 -14.85 -7.78
C ASP A 37 1.60 -15.99 -6.81
N LEU A 38 2.45 -17.02 -6.79
CA LEU A 38 2.22 -18.20 -5.96
C LEU A 38 3.12 -18.15 -4.72
N PRO A 39 2.64 -18.63 -3.56
CA PRO A 39 3.45 -18.67 -2.37
C PRO A 39 4.65 -19.58 -2.56
N GLN A 40 5.80 -19.17 -2.01
CA GLN A 40 6.94 -20.08 -1.87
C GLN A 40 6.57 -21.23 -0.94
N PHE A 41 6.79 -22.44 -1.41
CA PHE A 41 6.48 -23.67 -0.70
C PHE A 41 7.56 -24.72 -0.91
N ASP A 42 7.99 -25.32 0.20
CA ASP A 42 8.85 -26.49 0.19
C ASP A 42 8.23 -27.58 1.08
N LYS A 43 8.16 -28.81 0.56
CA LYS A 43 7.65 -29.98 1.28
C LYS A 43 8.42 -30.25 2.57
N ALA A 44 9.69 -29.85 2.67
CA ALA A 44 10.49 -29.96 3.88
C ALA A 44 9.93 -29.10 5.04
N GLU A 45 9.27 -27.97 4.72
CA GLU A 45 8.69 -27.05 5.72
C GLU A 45 7.57 -27.70 6.54
N ARG A 46 6.95 -28.78 6.03
CA ARG A 46 5.95 -29.58 6.77
C ARG A 46 6.54 -30.25 8.01
N ARG A 47 7.87 -30.40 8.08
CA ARG A 47 8.58 -30.96 9.24
C ARG A 47 8.93 -29.89 10.28
N PHE A 48 8.71 -28.62 9.98
CA PHE A 48 8.98 -27.55 10.94
C PHE A 48 8.04 -27.67 12.17
N PRO A 49 8.44 -27.08 13.30
CA PRO A 49 7.54 -26.89 14.44
C PRO A 49 6.24 -26.18 14.03
N ALA A 50 5.13 -26.53 14.69
CA ALA A 50 3.79 -26.01 14.35
C ALA A 50 3.72 -24.48 14.34
N HIS A 51 4.39 -23.80 15.28
CA HIS A 51 4.44 -22.34 15.33
C HIS A 51 5.11 -21.73 14.09
N LEU A 52 6.17 -22.34 13.54
CA LEU A 52 6.80 -21.89 12.30
C LEU A 52 5.91 -22.21 11.08
N ARG A 53 5.23 -23.36 11.07
CA ARG A 53 4.31 -23.72 9.99
C ARG A 53 3.12 -22.78 9.90
N ALA A 54 2.62 -22.27 11.03
CA ALA A 54 1.60 -21.22 11.04
C ALA A 54 2.06 -19.93 10.34
N HIS A 55 3.34 -19.52 10.50
CA HIS A 55 3.91 -18.42 9.72
C HIS A 55 4.05 -18.75 8.23
N CYS A 56 4.28 -20.02 7.88
CA CYS A 56 4.34 -20.42 6.47
C CYS A 56 2.95 -20.35 5.82
N VAL A 57 1.89 -20.72 6.53
CA VAL A 57 0.49 -20.60 6.06
C VAL A 57 0.14 -19.16 5.67
N GLN A 58 0.68 -18.15 6.37
CA GLN A 58 0.49 -16.74 6.01
C GLN A 58 0.95 -16.38 4.58
N ARG A 59 1.85 -17.18 3.98
CA ARG A 59 2.25 -17.00 2.57
C ARG A 59 1.08 -17.20 1.60
N LEU A 60 0.07 -18.00 1.95
CA LEU A 60 -1.17 -18.11 1.16
C LEU A 60 -1.91 -16.78 1.03
N GLY A 61 -1.66 -15.82 1.92
CA GLY A 61 -2.14 -14.46 1.74
C GLY A 61 -1.68 -13.83 0.41
N ARG A 62 -0.57 -14.29 -0.18
CA ARG A 62 -0.06 -13.86 -1.50
C ARG A 62 -0.55 -14.72 -2.66
N TYR A 63 -1.23 -15.83 -2.41
CA TYR A 63 -1.76 -16.71 -3.46
C TYR A 63 -2.66 -15.94 -4.45
N PHE A 64 -2.19 -15.84 -5.68
CA PHE A 64 -2.89 -15.23 -6.80
C PHE A 64 -2.66 -16.09 -8.05
N ASP A 65 -3.66 -16.92 -8.36
CA ASP A 65 -3.71 -17.72 -9.58
C ASP A 65 -4.66 -17.04 -10.59
N PRO A 66 -4.16 -16.51 -11.72
CA PRO A 66 -4.98 -15.69 -12.62
C PRO A 66 -6.04 -16.52 -13.35
N LEU A 67 -7.30 -16.27 -13.00
CA LEU A 67 -8.49 -16.67 -13.78
C LEU A 67 -8.70 -15.82 -15.05
N ASP A 68 -9.49 -16.32 -16.01
CA ASP A 68 -9.82 -15.66 -17.29
C ASP A 68 -10.20 -14.18 -17.16
N ARG A 69 -11.00 -13.85 -16.13
CA ARG A 69 -11.43 -12.47 -15.86
C ARG A 69 -10.26 -11.51 -15.59
N HIS A 70 -9.16 -12.00 -15.02
CA HIS A 70 -7.96 -11.20 -14.78
C HIS A 70 -7.21 -10.94 -16.09
N LEU A 71 -7.17 -11.93 -16.99
CA LEU A 71 -6.58 -11.79 -18.33
C LEU A 71 -7.39 -10.80 -19.18
N VAL A 72 -8.72 -10.88 -19.11
CA VAL A 72 -9.61 -9.89 -19.73
C VAL A 72 -9.41 -8.50 -19.13
N LEU A 73 -9.25 -8.40 -17.80
CA LEU A 73 -8.97 -7.13 -17.14
C LEU A 73 -7.63 -6.52 -17.60
N GLU A 74 -6.56 -7.32 -17.66
CA GLU A 74 -5.25 -6.88 -18.14
C GLU A 74 -5.34 -6.34 -19.56
N ALA A 75 -5.93 -7.11 -20.48
CA ALA A 75 -6.06 -6.70 -21.88
C ALA A 75 -6.87 -5.40 -22.02
N ARG A 76 -7.98 -5.28 -21.28
CA ARG A 76 -8.79 -4.05 -21.28
C ARG A 76 -8.05 -2.86 -20.66
N PHE A 77 -7.29 -3.07 -19.59
CA PHE A 77 -6.47 -2.02 -18.97
C PHE A 77 -5.36 -1.55 -19.94
N SER A 78 -4.69 -2.50 -20.58
CA SER A 78 -3.64 -2.28 -21.59
C SER A 78 -4.14 -1.44 -22.75
N MET A 79 -5.36 -1.69 -23.23
CA MET A 79 -6.05 -0.86 -24.22
C MET A 79 -6.45 0.51 -23.63
N LEU A 80 -7.05 0.54 -22.44
CA LEU A 80 -7.54 1.76 -21.78
C LEU A 80 -6.46 2.83 -21.71
N ILE A 81 -5.28 2.45 -21.22
CA ILE A 81 -4.18 3.38 -20.99
C ILE A 81 -3.58 3.90 -22.30
N ARG A 82 -3.37 3.03 -23.29
CA ARG A 82 -2.78 3.42 -24.58
C ARG A 82 -3.72 4.30 -25.39
N GLN A 83 -5.01 3.94 -25.46
CA GLN A 83 -6.04 4.77 -26.08
C GLN A 83 -6.15 6.14 -25.42
N GLY A 84 -6.02 6.20 -24.08
CA GLY A 84 -5.97 7.45 -23.34
C GLY A 84 -4.80 8.37 -23.70
N TYR A 85 -3.67 7.81 -24.15
CA TYR A 85 -2.50 8.61 -24.52
C TYR A 85 -2.48 9.05 -25.98
N LEU A 86 -3.26 8.42 -26.88
CA LEU A 86 -3.26 8.76 -28.32
C LEU A 86 -3.58 10.25 -28.57
N ALA A 87 -4.67 10.78 -28.01
CA ALA A 87 -5.00 12.21 -28.13
C ALA A 87 -4.22 13.12 -27.15
N ARG A 88 -3.13 12.60 -26.57
CA ARG A 88 -2.22 13.32 -25.67
C ARG A 88 -0.77 13.15 -26.11
N ASN A 89 -0.54 12.85 -27.38
CA ASN A 89 0.80 12.67 -27.90
C ASN A 89 1.59 14.00 -27.79
N PRO A 90 2.76 14.01 -27.12
CA PRO A 90 3.60 15.19 -27.03
C PRO A 90 4.36 15.49 -28.33
N ALA A 91 4.58 14.49 -29.20
CA ALA A 91 5.33 14.65 -30.45
C ALA A 91 4.59 15.49 -31.52
N ASN A 92 3.25 15.51 -31.49
CA ASN A 92 2.43 16.25 -32.45
C ASN A 92 1.72 17.48 -31.83
N GLY A 93 2.08 17.84 -30.58
CA GLY A 93 1.55 19.01 -29.89
C GLY A 93 0.17 18.84 -29.26
N HIS A 94 -0.49 17.69 -29.37
CA HIS A 94 -1.80 17.47 -28.71
C HIS A 94 -1.70 17.65 -27.19
N TYR A 95 -0.64 17.11 -26.58
CA TYR A 95 -0.37 17.29 -25.15
C TYR A 95 -0.36 18.77 -24.73
N ILE A 96 0.36 19.61 -25.47
CA ILE A 96 0.53 21.04 -25.16
C ILE A 96 -0.81 21.79 -25.28
N ARG A 97 -1.60 21.51 -26.33
CA ARG A 97 -2.93 22.11 -26.50
C ARG A 97 -3.86 21.78 -25.34
N ARG A 98 -3.78 20.55 -24.81
CA ARG A 98 -4.57 20.12 -23.65
C ARG A 98 -4.12 20.80 -22.37
N LEU A 99 -2.82 20.95 -22.16
CA LEU A 99 -2.28 21.68 -21.03
C LEU A 99 -2.71 23.16 -21.05
N GLN A 100 -2.71 23.80 -22.23
CA GLN A 100 -3.19 25.18 -22.41
C GLN A 100 -4.68 25.31 -22.07
N ASN A 101 -5.53 24.43 -22.60
CA ASN A 101 -6.96 24.42 -22.26
C ASN A 101 -7.20 24.17 -20.77
N ALA A 102 -6.43 23.29 -20.13
CA ALA A 102 -6.53 23.03 -18.69
C ALA A 102 -6.07 24.23 -17.85
N HIS A 103 -5.07 24.98 -18.33
CA HIS A 103 -4.61 26.21 -17.70
C HIS A 103 -5.67 27.32 -17.77
N GLU A 104 -6.35 27.48 -18.90
CA GLU A 104 -7.43 28.48 -19.06
C GLU A 104 -8.60 28.22 -18.11
N ARG A 105 -9.05 26.97 -18.01
CA ARG A 105 -10.07 26.55 -17.04
C ARG A 105 -9.64 26.83 -15.61
N LEU A 106 -8.35 26.68 -15.31
CA LEU A 106 -7.80 26.98 -13.99
C LEU A 106 -7.80 28.49 -13.68
N GLU A 107 -7.42 29.34 -14.64
CA GLU A 107 -7.42 30.79 -14.45
C GLU A 107 -8.83 31.36 -14.25
N GLN A 108 -9.80 30.83 -14.97
CA GLN A 108 -11.20 31.26 -14.88
C GLN A 108 -11.99 30.60 -13.74
N CYS A 109 -11.43 29.54 -13.13
CA CYS A 109 -12.12 28.68 -12.16
C CYS A 109 -13.46 28.14 -12.68
N ASP A 110 -13.56 27.95 -14.00
CA ASP A 110 -14.77 27.52 -14.69
C ASP A 110 -14.46 26.29 -15.55
N LEU A 111 -15.28 25.26 -15.41
CA LEU A 111 -15.16 24.01 -16.14
C LEU A 111 -15.70 24.12 -17.57
N ASP A 112 -16.65 25.03 -17.77
CA ASP A 112 -17.36 25.25 -19.03
C ASP A 112 -16.70 26.35 -19.89
N THR A 113 -15.53 26.86 -19.46
CA THR A 113 -14.71 27.77 -20.26
C THR A 113 -14.53 27.25 -21.68
N VAL A 114 -14.86 28.12 -22.65
CA VAL A 114 -14.64 27.83 -24.07
C VAL A 114 -13.14 27.61 -24.29
N VAL A 115 -12.79 26.38 -24.64
CA VAL A 115 -11.41 25.97 -24.85
C VAL A 115 -10.82 26.59 -26.11
N ARG A 116 -9.57 27.05 -26.06
CA ARG A 116 -8.86 27.59 -27.24
C ARG A 116 -8.65 26.54 -28.34
N HIS A 117 -8.47 25.28 -27.97
CA HIS A 117 -8.22 24.20 -28.91
C HIS A 117 -9.32 23.14 -28.84
N SER A 118 -9.86 22.75 -30.00
CA SER A 118 -10.72 21.57 -30.09
C SER A 118 -9.87 20.32 -29.84
N ILE A 119 -10.32 19.44 -28.94
CA ILE A 119 -9.64 18.20 -28.56
C ILE A 119 -10.61 17.04 -28.78
N GLU A 120 -10.09 15.92 -29.28
CA GLU A 120 -10.85 14.68 -29.34
C GLU A 120 -11.08 14.12 -27.92
N PRO A 121 -12.32 13.80 -27.54
CA PRO A 121 -12.60 13.20 -26.24
C PRO A 121 -11.92 11.84 -26.11
N THR A 122 -10.93 11.74 -25.21
CA THR A 122 -10.31 10.46 -24.80
C THR A 122 -10.87 9.93 -23.48
N ALA A 123 -11.94 10.54 -22.98
CA ALA A 123 -12.57 10.22 -21.72
C ALA A 123 -13.25 8.84 -21.80
N ASN A 124 -12.50 7.80 -21.48
CA ASN A 124 -12.97 6.43 -21.45
C ASN A 124 -13.30 6.02 -20.02
N GLY A 125 -14.59 5.86 -19.72
CA GLY A 125 -15.05 5.25 -18.47
C GLY A 125 -15.03 3.72 -18.58
N PHE A 126 -14.41 3.04 -17.61
CA PHE A 126 -14.48 1.60 -17.44
C PHE A 126 -14.92 1.27 -16.02
N ALA A 127 -15.86 0.34 -15.84
CA ALA A 127 -16.38 -0.01 -14.53
C ALA A 127 -16.19 -1.49 -14.21
N ILE A 128 -15.67 -1.81 -13.04
CA ILE A 128 -15.62 -3.17 -12.48
C ILE A 128 -16.61 -3.24 -11.32
N VAL A 129 -17.56 -4.17 -11.38
CA VAL A 129 -18.59 -4.28 -10.35
C VAL A 129 -18.80 -5.72 -9.93
N GLY A 130 -18.90 -5.98 -8.63
CA GLY A 130 -19.13 -7.34 -8.10
C GLY A 130 -19.22 -7.36 -6.59
N CYS A 131 -19.58 -8.51 -6.00
CA CYS A 131 -19.68 -8.66 -4.55
C CYS A 131 -18.36 -8.30 -3.84
N SER A 132 -18.42 -7.94 -2.57
CA SER A 132 -17.22 -7.73 -1.77
C SER A 132 -16.42 -9.03 -1.61
N GLY A 133 -15.10 -8.95 -1.47
CA GLY A 133 -14.20 -10.11 -1.33
C GLY A 133 -14.02 -11.00 -2.57
N ILE A 134 -14.65 -10.69 -3.70
CA ILE A 134 -14.51 -11.49 -4.94
C ILE A 134 -13.16 -11.33 -5.66
N GLY A 135 -12.30 -10.44 -5.16
CA GLY A 135 -10.95 -10.19 -5.69
C GLY A 135 -10.83 -9.06 -6.72
N LYS A 136 -11.77 -8.10 -6.76
CA LYS A 136 -11.72 -6.94 -7.67
C LYS A 136 -10.46 -6.09 -7.46
N SER A 137 -10.27 -5.58 -6.24
CA SER A 137 -9.16 -4.69 -5.87
C SER A 137 -7.82 -5.40 -6.01
N ARG A 138 -7.74 -6.66 -5.58
CA ARG A 138 -6.54 -7.48 -5.77
C ARG A 138 -6.22 -7.75 -7.25
N GLY A 139 -7.24 -7.98 -8.07
CA GLY A 139 -7.10 -8.16 -9.51
C GLY A 139 -6.56 -6.91 -10.20
N ILE A 140 -7.10 -5.73 -9.89
CA ILE A 140 -6.59 -4.48 -10.45
C ILE A 140 -5.20 -4.15 -9.93
N GLU A 141 -4.91 -4.35 -8.65
CA GLU A 141 -3.58 -4.09 -8.08
C GLU A 141 -2.51 -4.96 -8.74
N ARG A 142 -2.85 -6.22 -9.06
CA ARG A 142 -1.95 -7.10 -9.81
C ARG A 142 -1.71 -6.59 -11.23
N VAL A 143 -2.74 -6.13 -11.92
CA VAL A 143 -2.59 -5.52 -13.27
C VAL A 143 -1.78 -4.23 -13.19
N LEU A 144 -2.05 -3.35 -12.24
CA LEU A 144 -1.30 -2.10 -12.03
C LEU A 144 0.18 -2.38 -11.74
N SER A 145 0.50 -3.48 -11.04
CA SER A 145 1.88 -3.89 -10.74
C SER A 145 2.72 -4.21 -11.98
N LEU A 146 2.09 -4.48 -13.13
CA LEU A 146 2.78 -4.68 -14.41
C LEU A 146 3.31 -3.37 -15.00
N TYR A 147 2.79 -2.23 -14.55
CA TYR A 147 3.11 -0.91 -15.09
C TYR A 147 3.89 -0.07 -14.07
N PRO A 148 5.00 0.58 -14.47
CA PRO A 148 5.70 1.50 -13.58
C PRO A 148 4.75 2.64 -13.20
N GLN A 149 4.73 3.06 -11.94
CA GLN A 149 3.81 4.12 -11.51
C GLN A 149 4.23 5.51 -12.04
N ILE A 150 5.54 5.74 -12.20
CA ILE A 150 6.12 6.98 -12.75
C ILE A 150 7.14 6.63 -13.83
N ILE A 151 7.11 7.38 -14.93
CA ILE A 151 8.14 7.37 -15.97
C ILE A 151 8.77 8.78 -16.03
N GLN A 152 10.08 8.85 -15.90
CA GLN A 152 10.83 10.10 -16.06
C GLN A 152 11.26 10.25 -17.53
N HIS A 153 10.78 11.31 -18.17
CA HIS A 153 11.26 11.76 -19.47
C HIS A 153 12.35 12.81 -19.26
N SER A 154 13.46 12.68 -19.99
CA SER A 154 14.56 13.65 -19.99
C SER A 154 14.73 14.33 -21.35
N ARG A 155 14.28 13.69 -22.43
CA ARG A 155 14.26 14.21 -23.80
C ARG A 155 13.06 13.62 -24.57
N PRO A 156 12.47 14.35 -25.53
CA PRO A 156 12.77 15.75 -25.88
C PRO A 156 12.24 16.77 -24.86
N PHE A 157 11.43 16.34 -23.89
CA PHE A 157 10.90 17.17 -22.80
C PHE A 157 11.25 16.53 -21.44
N SER A 158 11.42 17.38 -20.42
CA SER A 158 11.63 16.93 -19.05
C SER A 158 10.30 16.88 -18.30
N LEU A 159 9.77 15.67 -18.09
CA LEU A 159 8.46 15.46 -17.47
C LEU A 159 8.45 14.19 -16.62
N LYS A 160 7.75 14.23 -15.48
CA LYS A 160 7.36 13.04 -14.73
C LYS A 160 5.97 12.61 -15.19
N GLN A 161 5.91 11.61 -16.05
CA GLN A 161 4.65 10.98 -16.46
C GLN A 161 4.18 10.07 -15.33
N VAL A 162 2.98 10.30 -14.81
CA VAL A 162 2.32 9.36 -13.89
C VAL A 162 1.49 8.39 -14.71
N VAL A 163 1.83 7.11 -14.67
CA VAL A 163 1.17 6.11 -15.54
C VAL A 163 -0.23 5.78 -15.04
N TRP A 164 -0.38 5.63 -13.73
CA TRP A 164 -1.65 5.34 -13.09
C TRP A 164 -1.69 5.91 -11.67
N LEU A 165 -2.90 6.22 -11.21
CA LEU A 165 -3.17 6.62 -9.84
C LEU A 165 -4.40 5.87 -9.34
N LYS A 166 -4.27 5.13 -8.23
CA LYS A 166 -5.39 4.48 -7.54
C LYS A 166 -5.78 5.31 -6.32
N LEU A 167 -7.08 5.58 -6.17
CA LEU A 167 -7.68 6.24 -5.02
C LEU A 167 -8.79 5.36 -4.46
N ASP A 168 -8.77 5.11 -3.16
CA ASP A 168 -9.87 4.46 -2.47
C ASP A 168 -10.80 5.56 -1.90
N CYS A 169 -12.11 5.41 -2.13
CA CYS A 169 -13.09 6.34 -1.57
C CYS A 169 -13.18 6.14 -0.04
N PRO A 170 -12.90 7.16 0.78
CA PRO A 170 -12.98 6.99 2.22
C PRO A 170 -14.42 6.76 2.67
N TYR A 171 -14.61 6.04 3.78
CA TYR A 171 -15.93 5.80 4.37
C TYR A 171 -16.63 7.13 4.68
N LYS A 172 -17.87 7.30 4.22
CA LYS A 172 -18.63 8.58 4.25
C LYS A 172 -17.91 9.74 3.52
N GLY A 173 -17.07 9.44 2.54
CA GLY A 173 -16.31 10.41 1.77
C GLY A 173 -17.20 11.26 0.87
N SER A 174 -16.99 12.58 0.89
CA SER A 174 -17.61 13.50 -0.07
C SER A 174 -16.81 13.57 -1.38
N PRO A 175 -17.41 14.01 -2.50
CA PRO A 175 -16.67 14.34 -3.72
C PRO A 175 -15.44 15.25 -3.49
N LYS A 176 -15.59 16.21 -2.57
CA LYS A 176 -14.52 17.10 -2.14
C LYS A 176 -13.35 16.35 -1.48
N GLN A 177 -13.66 15.38 -0.63
CA GLN A 177 -12.64 14.56 0.01
C GLN A 177 -11.87 13.71 -1.01
N LEU A 178 -12.55 13.22 -2.07
CA LEU A 178 -11.88 12.51 -3.16
C LEU A 178 -10.85 13.41 -3.87
N CYS A 179 -11.21 14.67 -4.16
CA CYS A 179 -10.25 15.64 -4.74
C CYS A 179 -9.06 15.91 -3.81
N ILE A 180 -9.30 16.04 -2.50
CA ILE A 180 -8.22 16.22 -1.52
C ILE A 180 -7.30 15.00 -1.50
N ASN A 181 -7.87 13.79 -1.52
CA ASN A 181 -7.12 12.54 -1.55
C ASN A 181 -6.31 12.39 -2.84
N PHE A 182 -6.85 12.83 -3.99
CA PHE A 182 -6.11 12.91 -5.24
C PHE A 182 -4.86 13.76 -5.09
N PHE A 183 -4.99 15.00 -4.60
CA PHE A 183 -3.84 15.90 -4.45
C PHE A 183 -2.80 15.34 -3.46
N ALA A 184 -3.26 14.75 -2.36
CA ALA A 184 -2.39 14.10 -1.40
C ALA A 184 -1.64 12.90 -2.01
N ALA A 185 -2.30 12.11 -2.86
CA ALA A 185 -1.69 10.97 -3.54
C ALA A 185 -0.64 11.43 -4.57
N MET A 186 -0.93 12.47 -5.34
CA MET A 186 0.05 13.10 -6.25
C MET A 186 1.25 13.66 -5.49
N ASP A 187 1.04 14.29 -4.33
CA ASP A 187 2.11 14.82 -3.49
C ASP A 187 3.02 13.71 -2.95
N ARG A 188 2.45 12.60 -2.49
CA ARG A 188 3.23 11.42 -2.07
C ARG A 188 4.07 10.85 -3.20
N LEU A 189 3.52 10.85 -4.42
CA LEU A 189 4.18 10.24 -5.58
C LEU A 189 5.29 11.13 -6.15
N LEU A 190 5.08 12.44 -6.18
CA LEU A 190 5.94 13.38 -6.92
C LEU A 190 6.79 14.28 -6.00
N GLY A 191 6.52 14.30 -4.69
CA GLY A 191 7.14 15.21 -3.72
C GLY A 191 6.62 16.65 -3.82
N THR A 192 5.43 16.83 -4.40
CA THR A 192 4.80 18.15 -4.62
C THR A 192 4.02 18.62 -3.39
N ARG A 193 3.32 19.77 -3.51
CA ARG A 193 2.48 20.37 -2.44
C ARG A 193 1.10 20.79 -2.95
N TYR A 194 0.52 20.04 -3.87
CA TYR A 194 -0.80 20.26 -4.44
C TYR A 194 -1.91 20.22 -3.40
N GLN A 195 -1.85 19.35 -2.40
CA GLN A 195 -2.88 19.29 -1.38
C GLN A 195 -2.96 20.61 -0.61
N ARG A 196 -1.81 21.20 -0.26
CA ARG A 196 -1.75 22.51 0.39
C ARG A 196 -2.24 23.63 -0.54
N LYS A 197 -1.90 23.56 -1.83
CA LYS A 197 -2.22 24.61 -2.81
C LYS A 197 -3.69 24.60 -3.25
N TYR A 198 -4.22 23.41 -3.51
CA TYR A 198 -5.51 23.21 -4.19
C TYR A 198 -6.56 22.52 -3.29
N GLY A 199 -6.15 21.75 -2.29
CA GLY A 199 -7.02 20.99 -1.39
C GLY A 199 -7.60 21.76 -0.21
N SER A 200 -7.56 23.10 -0.20
CA SER A 200 -8.18 23.90 0.87
C SER A 200 -9.69 23.67 0.93
N THR A 201 -10.24 23.52 2.13
CA THR A 201 -11.68 23.35 2.35
C THR A 201 -12.51 24.57 1.95
N ARG A 202 -11.89 25.70 1.62
CA ARG A 202 -12.58 26.89 1.11
C ARG A 202 -12.98 26.78 -0.37
N HIS A 203 -12.29 25.95 -1.15
CA HIS A 203 -12.58 25.81 -2.58
C HIS A 203 -13.86 24.99 -2.82
N GLY A 204 -14.60 25.34 -3.87
CA GLY A 204 -15.74 24.56 -4.36
C GLY A 204 -15.30 23.22 -4.95
N VAL A 205 -16.23 22.28 -5.14
CA VAL A 205 -15.91 20.99 -5.79
C VAL A 205 -15.48 21.22 -7.23
N ASP A 206 -16.18 22.06 -7.98
CA ASP A 206 -15.86 22.37 -9.38
C ASP A 206 -14.48 23.03 -9.53
N GLU A 207 -14.16 23.98 -8.65
CA GLU A 207 -12.82 24.59 -8.59
C GLU A 207 -11.72 23.55 -8.32
N MET A 208 -11.97 22.60 -7.40
CA MET A 208 -11.03 21.50 -7.15
C MET A 208 -10.91 20.58 -8.36
N MET A 209 -11.99 20.34 -9.09
CA MET A 209 -12.01 19.53 -10.31
C MET A 209 -11.22 20.18 -11.45
N ALA A 210 -11.33 21.50 -11.65
CA ALA A 210 -10.52 22.24 -12.61
C ALA A 210 -9.02 22.10 -12.31
N ARG A 211 -8.67 22.25 -11.02
CA ARG A 211 -7.30 22.06 -10.54
C ARG A 211 -6.80 20.64 -10.70
N MET A 212 -7.67 19.67 -10.50
CA MET A 212 -7.35 18.26 -10.69
C MET A 212 -7.05 17.97 -12.17
N ALA A 213 -7.89 18.45 -13.09
CA ALA A 213 -7.65 18.34 -14.53
C ALA A 213 -6.32 18.98 -14.95
N TYR A 214 -6.00 20.16 -14.40
CA TYR A 214 -4.69 20.79 -14.63
C TYR A 214 -3.52 19.94 -14.14
N VAL A 215 -3.58 19.40 -12.92
CA VAL A 215 -2.51 18.54 -12.36
C VAL A 215 -2.36 17.24 -13.16
N VAL A 216 -3.47 16.69 -13.64
CA VAL A 216 -3.50 15.49 -14.50
C VAL A 216 -2.77 15.74 -15.82
N GLU A 217 -3.09 16.83 -16.51
CA GLU A 217 -2.41 17.17 -17.78
C GLU A 217 -0.94 17.53 -17.51
N LEU A 218 -0.65 18.28 -16.44
CA LEU A 218 0.72 18.67 -16.08
C LEU A 218 1.66 17.48 -15.85
N HIS A 219 1.15 16.34 -15.37
CA HIS A 219 1.93 15.12 -15.10
C HIS A 219 1.57 13.96 -16.04
N ALA A 220 0.88 14.25 -17.14
CA ALA A 220 0.43 13.27 -18.13
C ALA A 220 -0.18 12.00 -17.50
N LEU A 221 -1.10 12.15 -16.53
CA LEU A 221 -1.66 11.01 -15.80
C LEU A 221 -2.36 10.05 -16.77
N GLY A 222 -1.92 8.79 -16.85
CA GLY A 222 -2.46 7.80 -17.79
C GLY A 222 -3.89 7.39 -17.48
N VAL A 223 -4.09 6.77 -16.31
CA VAL A 223 -5.39 6.26 -15.85
C VAL A 223 -5.63 6.64 -14.40
N LEU A 224 -6.85 7.09 -14.08
CA LEU A 224 -7.31 7.25 -12.71
C LEU A 224 -8.19 6.06 -12.32
N VAL A 225 -7.80 5.29 -11.31
CA VAL A 225 -8.60 4.21 -10.72
C VAL A 225 -9.25 4.72 -9.44
N VAL A 226 -10.57 4.64 -9.34
CA VAL A 226 -11.35 5.01 -8.17
C VAL A 226 -12.03 3.76 -7.62
N ASP A 227 -11.55 3.27 -6.48
CA ASP A 227 -12.05 2.08 -5.80
C ASP A 227 -13.09 2.43 -4.71
N GLU A 228 -13.89 1.43 -4.35
CA GLU A 228 -14.94 1.49 -3.34
C GLU A 228 -15.93 2.67 -3.51
N ILE A 229 -16.33 2.93 -4.76
CA ILE A 229 -17.16 4.09 -5.12
C ILE A 229 -18.50 4.17 -4.36
N GLN A 230 -19.01 3.05 -3.86
CA GLN A 230 -20.24 3.02 -3.07
C GLN A 230 -20.13 3.84 -1.78
N HIS A 231 -18.93 4.09 -1.25
CA HIS A 231 -18.76 4.94 -0.06
C HIS A 231 -19.16 6.40 -0.28
N LEU A 232 -19.10 6.89 -1.52
CA LEU A 232 -19.58 8.24 -1.83
C LEU A 232 -21.09 8.38 -1.63
N ARG A 233 -21.86 7.28 -1.73
CA ARG A 233 -23.32 7.29 -1.47
C ARG A 233 -23.66 7.45 0.01
N GLN A 234 -22.71 7.16 0.90
CA GLN A 234 -22.90 7.18 2.35
C GLN A 234 -22.54 8.56 2.95
N ALA A 235 -22.13 9.52 2.11
CA ALA A 235 -21.81 10.88 2.53
C ALA A 235 -23.06 11.63 3.03
N PRO A 236 -23.04 12.22 4.24
CA PRO A 236 -24.18 13.00 4.75
C PRO A 236 -24.47 14.21 3.85
N GLY A 237 -25.72 14.36 3.42
CA GLY A 237 -26.20 15.55 2.71
C GLY A 237 -25.87 15.65 1.22
N ALA A 238 -25.18 14.66 0.63
CA ALA A 238 -25.00 14.61 -0.83
C ALA A 238 -26.20 13.94 -1.48
N SER A 239 -26.87 14.61 -2.42
CA SER A 239 -27.94 13.97 -3.19
C SER A 239 -27.35 12.95 -4.17
N ARG A 240 -28.15 11.96 -4.56
CA ARG A 240 -27.75 10.99 -5.60
C ARG A 240 -27.40 11.69 -6.92
N ASP A 241 -28.09 12.79 -7.21
CA ASP A 241 -27.91 13.55 -8.44
C ASP A 241 -26.62 14.37 -8.41
N ASP A 242 -26.24 14.92 -7.25
CA ASP A 242 -24.94 15.60 -7.08
C ASP A 242 -23.77 14.64 -7.31
N LEU A 243 -23.90 13.41 -6.81
CA LEU A 243 -22.88 12.37 -7.00
C LEU A 243 -22.80 11.91 -8.46
N LEU A 244 -23.96 11.78 -9.12
CA LEU A 244 -24.04 11.46 -10.54
C LEU A 244 -23.36 12.55 -11.37
N ASN A 245 -23.71 13.80 -11.13
CA ASN A 245 -23.14 14.96 -11.80
C ASN A 245 -21.63 15.00 -11.55
N PHE A 246 -21.18 14.81 -10.31
CA PHE A 246 -19.76 14.73 -10.01
C PHE A 246 -19.03 13.66 -10.82
N LEU A 247 -19.57 12.44 -10.94
CA LEU A 247 -18.94 11.37 -11.72
C LEU A 247 -18.90 11.67 -13.23
N VAL A 248 -19.98 12.26 -13.76
CA VAL A 248 -20.03 12.69 -15.16
C VAL A 248 -18.99 13.79 -15.41
N THR A 249 -18.94 14.79 -14.53
CA THR A 249 -17.94 15.87 -14.56
C THR A 249 -16.52 15.32 -14.37
N LEU A 250 -16.30 14.33 -13.51
CA LEU A 250 -15.02 13.65 -13.32
C LEU A 250 -14.51 13.06 -14.64
N VAL A 251 -15.33 12.27 -15.29
CA VAL A 251 -14.96 11.60 -16.54
C VAL A 251 -14.76 12.64 -17.67
N ASN A 252 -15.67 13.61 -17.78
CA ASN A 252 -15.63 14.58 -18.89
C ASN A 252 -14.54 15.65 -18.72
N THR A 253 -14.34 16.16 -17.51
CA THR A 253 -13.44 17.29 -17.25
C THR A 253 -12.00 16.86 -17.14
N ILE A 254 -11.71 15.74 -16.46
CA ILE A 254 -10.31 15.30 -16.31
C ILE A 254 -9.72 14.94 -17.68
N GLY A 255 -10.54 14.44 -18.61
CA GLY A 255 -10.14 14.17 -19.98
C GLY A 255 -9.25 12.93 -20.14
N ILE A 256 -9.03 12.16 -19.08
CA ILE A 256 -8.26 10.91 -19.12
C ILE A 256 -9.19 9.71 -18.91
N PRO A 257 -8.73 8.49 -19.24
CA PRO A 257 -9.45 7.29 -18.85
C PRO A 257 -9.62 7.17 -17.33
N VAL A 258 -10.86 6.88 -16.90
CA VAL A 258 -11.22 6.67 -15.50
C VAL A 258 -11.78 5.26 -15.33
N MET A 259 -11.15 4.48 -14.44
CA MET A 259 -11.63 3.18 -14.01
C MET A 259 -12.34 3.31 -12.67
N ILE A 260 -13.58 2.85 -12.57
CA ILE A 260 -14.34 2.84 -11.32
C ILE A 260 -14.55 1.40 -10.86
N ILE A 261 -14.28 1.13 -9.58
CA ILE A 261 -14.47 -0.17 -8.96
C ILE A 261 -15.46 0.00 -7.81
N GLY A 262 -16.41 -0.92 -7.72
CA GLY A 262 -17.42 -0.86 -6.66
C GLY A 262 -18.19 -2.16 -6.49
N THR A 263 -19.06 -2.16 -5.48
CA THR A 263 -19.96 -3.28 -5.20
C THR A 263 -21.21 -3.24 -6.09
N LEU A 264 -22.02 -4.31 -6.03
CA LEU A 264 -23.30 -4.36 -6.76
C LEU A 264 -24.23 -3.18 -6.40
N ALA A 265 -24.09 -2.61 -5.20
CA ALA A 265 -24.83 -1.42 -4.79
C ALA A 265 -24.48 -0.16 -5.62
N ALA A 266 -23.31 -0.11 -6.25
CA ALA A 266 -22.91 0.99 -7.12
C ALA A 266 -23.48 0.89 -8.53
N VAL A 267 -23.95 -0.30 -8.98
CA VAL A 267 -24.40 -0.53 -10.37
C VAL A 267 -25.42 0.52 -10.85
N PRO A 268 -26.49 0.86 -10.10
CA PRO A 268 -27.49 1.80 -10.60
C PRO A 268 -26.90 3.20 -10.84
N LEU A 269 -25.95 3.63 -10.00
CA LEU A 269 -25.25 4.91 -10.13
C LEU A 269 -24.32 4.91 -11.34
N LEU A 270 -23.52 3.85 -11.48
CA LEU A 270 -22.58 3.70 -12.59
C LEU A 270 -23.31 3.56 -13.93
N GLN A 271 -24.40 2.81 -13.98
CA GLN A 271 -25.22 2.70 -15.19
C GLN A 271 -25.85 4.02 -15.60
N SER A 272 -26.25 4.89 -14.66
CA SER A 272 -26.72 6.24 -14.99
C SER A 272 -25.57 7.16 -15.44
N ALA A 273 -24.45 7.18 -14.70
CA ALA A 273 -23.31 8.06 -15.00
C ALA A 273 -22.71 7.73 -16.36
N PHE A 274 -22.46 6.43 -16.57
CA PHE A 274 -21.88 5.93 -17.80
C PHE A 274 -22.92 5.74 -18.91
N ARG A 275 -24.24 5.85 -18.69
CA ARG A 275 -25.18 5.99 -19.83
C ARG A 275 -24.96 7.32 -20.55
N GLN A 276 -24.69 8.38 -19.79
CA GLN A 276 -24.46 9.72 -20.33
C GLN A 276 -23.05 9.85 -20.94
N ALA A 277 -22.04 9.21 -20.32
CA ALA A 277 -20.66 9.18 -20.80
C ALA A 277 -20.36 8.10 -21.88
N ARG A 278 -21.23 7.10 -22.08
CA ARG A 278 -21.03 5.95 -23.01
C ARG A 278 -20.89 6.32 -24.49
N ARG A 279 -21.06 7.59 -24.86
CA ARG A 279 -20.96 8.02 -26.25
C ARG A 279 -19.54 7.94 -26.83
N ALA A 280 -18.49 7.70 -26.02
CA ALA A 280 -17.10 7.75 -26.49
C ALA A 280 -16.26 6.44 -26.42
N SER A 281 -16.52 5.48 -25.51
CA SER A 281 -15.46 4.51 -25.14
C SER A 281 -15.63 3.03 -25.52
N GLY A 282 -16.83 2.51 -25.81
CA GLY A 282 -17.05 1.12 -26.25
C GLY A 282 -16.59 -0.02 -25.30
N MET A 283 -15.83 0.25 -24.23
CA MET A 283 -15.17 -0.78 -23.42
C MET A 283 -16.05 -1.41 -22.33
N GLY A 284 -17.24 -0.85 -22.11
CA GLY A 284 -18.29 -1.43 -21.27
C GLY A 284 -17.96 -1.52 -19.78
N SER A 285 -18.71 -2.38 -19.08
CA SER A 285 -18.47 -2.76 -17.69
C SER A 285 -18.04 -4.23 -17.60
N LEU A 286 -17.23 -4.57 -16.61
CA LEU A 286 -16.87 -5.94 -16.28
C LEU A 286 -17.58 -6.33 -14.98
N THR A 287 -18.48 -7.30 -15.06
CA THR A 287 -19.10 -7.90 -13.86
C THR A 287 -18.15 -8.94 -13.30
N TRP A 288 -17.77 -8.76 -12.04
CA TRP A 288 -16.85 -9.63 -11.32
C TRP A 288 -17.66 -10.62 -10.47
N GLU A 289 -17.88 -11.80 -11.04
CA GLU A 289 -18.74 -12.82 -10.46
C GLU A 289 -17.94 -13.85 -9.65
N ARG A 290 -18.64 -14.67 -8.87
CA ARG A 290 -18.04 -15.85 -8.22
C ARG A 290 -17.54 -16.86 -9.24
N LEU A 291 -16.56 -17.67 -8.86
CA LEU A 291 -16.07 -18.75 -9.71
C LEU A 291 -17.10 -19.89 -9.65
N PRO A 292 -17.81 -20.23 -10.75
CA PRO A 292 -18.76 -21.34 -10.75
C PRO A 292 -18.03 -22.69 -10.59
N PRO A 293 -18.74 -23.75 -10.18
CA PRO A 293 -18.16 -25.08 -10.17
C PRO A 293 -17.84 -25.50 -11.61
N GLY A 294 -16.75 -26.25 -11.79
CA GLY A 294 -16.27 -26.70 -13.09
C GLY A 294 -14.76 -26.51 -13.25
N PRO A 295 -14.22 -26.68 -14.47
CA PRO A 295 -12.77 -26.83 -14.68
C PRO A 295 -11.91 -25.70 -14.12
N ALA A 296 -12.38 -24.45 -14.20
CA ALA A 296 -11.67 -23.30 -13.66
C ALA A 296 -11.62 -23.30 -12.12
N TRP A 297 -12.72 -23.68 -11.45
CA TRP A 297 -12.74 -23.90 -10.00
C TRP A 297 -11.86 -25.08 -9.61
N ASP A 298 -11.95 -26.18 -10.36
CA ASP A 298 -11.22 -27.40 -10.06
C ASP A 298 -9.71 -27.18 -10.15
N GLY A 299 -9.24 -26.54 -11.21
CA GLY A 299 -7.82 -26.20 -11.38
C GLY A 299 -7.32 -25.19 -10.35
N PHE A 300 -8.13 -24.18 -10.01
CA PHE A 300 -7.79 -23.21 -8.97
C PHE A 300 -7.61 -23.88 -7.60
N VAL A 301 -8.56 -24.74 -7.22
CA VAL A 301 -8.51 -25.47 -5.94
C VAL A 301 -7.37 -26.48 -5.95
N GLU A 302 -7.18 -27.23 -7.03
CA GLU A 302 -6.09 -28.21 -7.14
C GLU A 302 -4.72 -27.57 -6.95
N ARG A 303 -4.47 -26.45 -7.62
CA ARG A 303 -3.22 -25.70 -7.45
C ARG A 303 -3.07 -25.16 -6.03
N MET A 304 -4.13 -24.56 -5.48
CA MET A 304 -4.14 -24.07 -4.09
C MET A 304 -3.85 -25.19 -3.08
N TRP A 305 -4.45 -26.37 -3.27
CA TRP A 305 -4.37 -27.50 -2.36
C TRP A 305 -2.97 -28.12 -2.25
N SER A 306 -2.10 -27.85 -3.23
CA SER A 306 -0.70 -28.26 -3.20
C SER A 306 0.11 -27.58 -2.08
N PHE A 307 -0.37 -26.44 -1.56
CA PHE A 307 0.28 -25.63 -0.54
C PHE A 307 -0.17 -26.01 0.89
N GLN A 308 0.14 -27.25 1.30
CA GLN A 308 -0.16 -27.77 2.64
C GLN A 308 1.08 -27.76 3.53
N TRP A 309 1.06 -26.96 4.59
CA TRP A 309 2.03 -26.99 5.69
C TRP A 309 1.58 -27.88 6.85
N THR A 310 0.50 -28.66 6.71
CA THR A 310 0.14 -29.70 7.68
C THR A 310 1.18 -30.82 7.68
N ARG A 311 1.36 -31.47 8.83
CA ARG A 311 2.35 -32.54 8.97
C ARG A 311 2.07 -33.71 8.02
N GLU A 312 0.79 -34.04 7.82
CA GLU A 312 0.33 -35.04 6.87
C GLU A 312 -0.31 -34.38 5.64
N TYR A 313 -0.04 -34.94 4.47
CA TYR A 313 -0.60 -34.43 3.22
C TYR A 313 -1.93 -35.12 3.02
N THR A 314 -2.97 -34.31 2.85
CA THR A 314 -4.31 -34.81 2.55
C THR A 314 -4.52 -34.68 1.05
N PRO A 315 -4.67 -35.78 0.28
CA PRO A 315 -5.02 -35.70 -1.13
C PRO A 315 -6.34 -34.95 -1.35
N LEU A 316 -6.43 -34.16 -2.42
CA LEU A 316 -7.70 -33.53 -2.79
C LEU A 316 -8.65 -34.59 -3.34
N THR A 317 -9.84 -34.70 -2.75
CA THR A 317 -10.93 -35.52 -3.27
C THR A 317 -12.06 -34.64 -3.80
N ASP A 318 -12.93 -35.22 -4.62
CA ASP A 318 -14.11 -34.51 -5.13
C ASP A 318 -15.04 -34.06 -3.99
N ASP A 319 -15.17 -34.86 -2.93
CA ASP A 319 -15.94 -34.49 -1.74
C ASP A 319 -15.36 -33.28 -1.01
N ILE A 320 -14.02 -33.22 -0.85
CA ILE A 320 -13.35 -32.05 -0.26
C ILE A 320 -13.58 -30.83 -1.15
N ARG A 321 -13.42 -30.97 -2.48
CA ARG A 321 -13.65 -29.87 -3.42
C ARG A 321 -15.09 -29.38 -3.36
N HIS A 322 -16.06 -30.29 -3.23
CA HIS A 322 -17.47 -29.95 -3.08
C HIS A 322 -17.74 -29.19 -1.79
N VAL A 323 -17.17 -29.62 -0.66
CA VAL A 323 -17.30 -28.94 0.64
C VAL A 323 -16.70 -27.54 0.58
N LEU A 324 -15.51 -27.38 0.02
CA LEU A 324 -14.90 -26.06 -0.18
C LEU A 324 -15.83 -25.13 -0.97
N TYR A 325 -16.46 -25.64 -2.04
CA TYR A 325 -17.42 -24.85 -2.81
C TYR A 325 -18.69 -24.55 -2.01
N GLN A 326 -19.25 -25.52 -1.28
CA GLN A 326 -20.45 -25.32 -0.47
C GLN A 326 -20.26 -24.22 0.57
N GLU A 327 -19.14 -24.23 1.28
CA GLU A 327 -18.83 -23.30 2.38
C GLU A 327 -18.39 -21.91 1.91
N THR A 328 -17.99 -21.75 0.64
CA THR A 328 -17.41 -20.48 0.13
C THR A 328 -18.18 -19.89 -1.05
N GLN A 329 -19.03 -20.70 -1.68
CA GLN A 329 -19.79 -20.37 -2.89
C GLN A 329 -18.91 -19.81 -4.01
N GLY A 330 -17.68 -20.32 -4.18
CA GLY A 330 -16.81 -19.88 -5.27
C GLY A 330 -16.17 -18.50 -5.09
N ILE A 331 -16.25 -17.91 -3.89
CA ILE A 331 -15.52 -16.68 -3.58
C ILE A 331 -14.06 -17.05 -3.29
N VAL A 332 -13.18 -16.59 -4.17
CA VAL A 332 -11.73 -16.84 -4.13
C VAL A 332 -11.09 -16.47 -2.77
N ASP A 333 -11.42 -15.31 -2.23
CA ASP A 333 -10.87 -14.88 -0.94
C ASP A 333 -11.35 -15.77 0.22
N LEU A 334 -12.63 -16.19 0.21
CA LEU A 334 -13.17 -17.07 1.25
C LEU A 334 -12.52 -18.46 1.20
N VAL A 335 -12.34 -19.06 0.01
CA VAL A 335 -11.74 -20.39 -0.08
C VAL A 335 -10.28 -20.41 0.35
N VAL A 336 -9.49 -19.39 0.00
CA VAL A 336 -8.11 -19.25 0.47
C VAL A 336 -8.07 -19.08 1.98
N LYS A 337 -8.94 -18.24 2.56
CA LYS A 337 -9.04 -18.04 4.00
C LYS A 337 -9.48 -19.29 4.75
N LEU A 338 -10.46 -20.02 4.24
CA LEU A 338 -10.90 -21.29 4.81
C LEU A 338 -9.74 -22.30 4.83
N PHE A 339 -8.99 -22.39 3.73
CA PHE A 339 -7.84 -23.26 3.63
C PHE A 339 -6.73 -22.87 4.62
N MET A 340 -6.44 -21.58 4.77
CA MET A 340 -5.48 -21.08 5.77
C MET A 340 -5.91 -21.43 7.20
N LEU A 341 -7.16 -21.12 7.56
CA LEU A 341 -7.71 -21.38 8.89
C LEU A 341 -7.73 -22.88 9.22
N ALA A 342 -8.13 -23.72 8.27
CA ALA A 342 -8.18 -25.17 8.45
C ALA A 342 -6.80 -25.76 8.73
N GLN A 343 -5.76 -25.30 8.02
CA GLN A 343 -4.39 -25.73 8.29
C GLN A 343 -3.92 -25.34 9.70
N VAL A 344 -4.16 -24.10 10.10
CA VAL A 344 -3.77 -23.61 11.44
C VAL A 344 -4.53 -24.35 12.54
N HIS A 345 -5.83 -24.59 12.35
CA HIS A 345 -6.64 -25.34 13.30
C HIS A 345 -6.20 -26.81 13.41
N ALA A 346 -5.86 -27.46 12.28
CA ALA A 346 -5.28 -28.81 12.30
C ALA A 346 -3.99 -28.87 13.12
N MET A 347 -3.09 -27.88 12.95
CA MET A 347 -1.85 -27.78 13.73
C MET A 347 -2.13 -27.63 15.23
N GLN A 348 -3.12 -26.82 15.61
CA GLN A 348 -3.51 -26.66 17.02
C GLN A 348 -4.02 -27.98 17.61
N LEU A 349 -4.89 -28.70 16.89
CA LEU A 349 -5.38 -30.00 17.33
C LEU A 349 -4.24 -31.03 17.45
N GLY A 350 -3.27 -30.98 16.55
CA GLY A 350 -2.08 -31.83 16.62
C GLY A 350 -1.23 -31.56 17.87
N VAL A 351 -0.98 -30.29 18.18
CA VAL A 351 -0.19 -29.91 19.36
C VAL A 351 -0.95 -30.12 20.67
N MET A 352 -2.23 -29.76 20.74
CA MET A 352 -3.00 -29.77 21.99
C MET A 352 -3.62 -31.14 22.30
N ARG A 353 -4.02 -31.90 21.28
CA ARG A 353 -4.77 -33.16 21.45
C ARG A 353 -4.06 -34.38 20.86
N GLY A 354 -2.86 -34.21 20.28
CA GLY A 354 -2.14 -35.31 19.63
C GLY A 354 -2.86 -35.90 18.42
N ARG A 355 -3.78 -35.14 17.79
CA ARG A 355 -4.51 -35.60 16.61
C ARG A 355 -3.65 -35.52 15.35
N ASP A 356 -3.89 -36.41 14.40
CA ASP A 356 -3.31 -36.30 13.06
C ASP A 356 -3.71 -34.96 12.43
N GLU A 357 -2.73 -34.29 11.82
CA GLU A 357 -2.94 -33.01 11.13
C GLU A 357 -3.47 -33.24 9.72
N LYS A 358 -4.75 -33.62 9.60
CA LYS A 358 -5.44 -33.89 8.34
C LYS A 358 -6.46 -32.81 8.01
N LEU A 359 -6.60 -32.48 6.73
CA LEU A 359 -7.60 -31.55 6.21
C LEU A 359 -8.84 -32.31 5.74
N ASP A 360 -9.54 -32.95 6.68
CA ASP A 360 -10.76 -33.70 6.38
C ASP A 360 -12.01 -32.80 6.26
N ILE A 361 -13.08 -33.38 5.73
CA ILE A 361 -14.37 -32.71 5.52
C ILE A 361 -14.95 -32.16 6.84
N GLY A 362 -14.78 -32.90 7.94
CA GLY A 362 -15.31 -32.52 9.25
C GLY A 362 -14.64 -31.26 9.78
N LEU A 363 -13.32 -31.18 9.65
CA LEU A 363 -12.52 -30.01 10.01
C LEU A 363 -12.91 -28.79 9.18
N LEU A 364 -13.03 -28.94 7.85
CA LEU A 364 -13.40 -27.83 6.96
C LEU A 364 -14.76 -27.24 7.34
N ARG A 365 -15.77 -28.09 7.58
CA ARG A 365 -17.11 -27.65 8.01
C ARG A 365 -17.08 -26.99 9.39
N HIS A 366 -16.31 -27.55 10.32
CA HIS A 366 -16.19 -26.99 11.66
C HIS A 366 -15.59 -25.58 11.62
N VAL A 367 -14.48 -25.41 10.91
CA VAL A 367 -13.79 -24.12 10.76
C VAL A 367 -14.67 -23.11 10.00
N ALA A 368 -15.36 -23.53 8.94
CA ALA A 368 -16.31 -22.67 8.26
C ALA A 368 -17.45 -22.21 9.19
N GLY A 369 -18.04 -23.14 9.94
CA GLY A 369 -19.12 -22.84 10.89
C GLY A 369 -18.72 -21.86 11.98
N GLU A 370 -17.51 -21.97 12.52
CA GLU A 370 -17.01 -21.06 13.57
C GLU A 370 -16.56 -19.71 12.99
N ASN A 371 -15.74 -19.71 11.93
CA ASN A 371 -15.07 -18.49 11.48
C ASN A 371 -15.86 -17.69 10.43
N PHE A 372 -16.79 -18.32 9.69
CA PHE A 372 -17.59 -17.64 8.67
C PHE A 372 -18.98 -17.23 9.15
N ALA A 373 -19.27 -17.31 10.45
CA ALA A 373 -20.57 -16.93 11.01
C ALA A 373 -21.04 -15.52 10.58
N LEU A 374 -20.11 -14.55 10.49
CA LEU A 374 -20.41 -13.18 10.04
C LEU A 374 -20.84 -13.08 8.57
N VAL A 375 -20.34 -13.98 7.72
CA VAL A 375 -20.59 -13.98 6.27
C VAL A 375 -21.52 -15.10 5.81
N ALA A 376 -21.95 -15.98 6.72
CA ALA A 376 -22.89 -17.06 6.45
C ALA A 376 -24.19 -16.56 5.78
N PRO A 377 -24.79 -15.41 6.18
CA PRO A 377 -25.95 -14.86 5.47
C PRO A 377 -25.65 -14.47 4.01
N MET A 378 -24.45 -13.96 3.72
CA MET A 378 -24.00 -13.65 2.36
C MET A 378 -23.80 -14.93 1.55
N ILE A 379 -23.16 -15.94 2.13
CA ILE A 379 -22.96 -17.27 1.51
C ILE A 379 -24.33 -17.88 1.16
N GLU A 380 -25.30 -17.81 2.06
CA GLU A 380 -26.66 -18.29 1.80
C GLU A 380 -27.38 -17.48 0.71
N ALA A 381 -27.20 -16.16 0.69
CA ALA A 381 -27.73 -15.30 -0.38
C ALA A 381 -27.12 -15.67 -1.75
N LEU A 382 -25.82 -16.01 -1.80
CA LEU A 382 -25.16 -16.50 -3.01
C LEU A 382 -25.69 -17.88 -3.43
N ARG A 383 -25.90 -18.77 -2.46
CA ARG A 383 -26.43 -20.11 -2.69
C ARG A 383 -27.83 -20.08 -3.30
N THR A 384 -28.69 -19.20 -2.79
CA THR A 384 -30.06 -18.99 -3.28
C THR A 384 -30.16 -18.02 -4.47
N ASN A 385 -29.03 -17.47 -4.91
CA ASN A 385 -28.93 -16.45 -5.97
C ASN A 385 -29.83 -15.23 -5.73
N ASN A 386 -29.98 -14.83 -4.46
CA ASN A 386 -30.84 -13.74 -4.04
C ASN A 386 -30.14 -12.38 -4.19
N ALA A 387 -30.24 -11.79 -5.38
CA ALA A 387 -29.60 -10.51 -5.70
C ALA A 387 -29.97 -9.36 -4.74
N LYS A 388 -31.18 -9.35 -4.16
CA LYS A 388 -31.60 -8.30 -3.21
C LYS A 388 -30.85 -8.42 -1.89
N ALA A 389 -30.66 -9.64 -1.40
CA ALA A 389 -29.91 -9.90 -0.17
C ALA A 389 -28.43 -9.56 -0.35
N LEU A 390 -27.84 -9.82 -1.53
CA LEU A 390 -26.42 -9.52 -1.81
C LEU A 390 -26.07 -8.03 -1.75
N VAL A 391 -27.02 -7.13 -2.04
CA VAL A 391 -26.82 -5.68 -1.92
C VAL A 391 -26.62 -5.25 -0.46
N MET A 392 -27.09 -6.03 0.50
CA MET A 392 -26.95 -5.71 1.94
C MET A 392 -25.55 -6.05 2.48
N PHE A 393 -24.75 -6.82 1.73
CA PHE A 393 -23.41 -7.28 2.14
C PHE A 393 -22.32 -6.59 1.32
N ASP A 394 -22.10 -5.31 1.60
CA ASP A 394 -21.11 -4.49 0.89
C ASP A 394 -19.70 -4.55 1.51
N ASP A 395 -19.56 -4.84 2.81
CA ASP A 395 -18.28 -4.79 3.51
C ASP A 395 -17.91 -6.14 4.15
N LEU A 396 -16.74 -6.67 3.76
CA LEU A 396 -16.16 -7.90 4.31
C LEU A 396 -14.88 -7.64 5.13
N SER A 397 -14.54 -6.38 5.37
CA SER A 397 -13.41 -6.00 6.24
C SER A 397 -13.49 -6.66 7.63
N PRO A 398 -14.67 -6.76 8.29
CA PRO A 398 -14.77 -7.44 9.58
C PRO A 398 -14.36 -8.92 9.52
N LEU A 399 -14.63 -9.61 8.40
CA LEU A 399 -14.16 -10.99 8.21
C LEU A 399 -12.64 -11.02 8.01
N HIS A 400 -12.08 -10.11 7.23
CA HIS A 400 -10.63 -10.05 7.02
C HIS A 400 -9.90 -9.88 8.36
N ASP A 401 -10.36 -8.94 9.18
CA ASP A 401 -9.79 -8.67 10.50
C ASP A 401 -9.92 -9.88 11.43
N LEU A 402 -11.10 -10.52 11.46
CA LEU A 402 -11.33 -11.73 12.25
C LEU A 402 -10.37 -12.86 11.84
N VAL A 403 -10.18 -13.10 10.55
CA VAL A 403 -9.29 -14.15 10.05
C VAL A 403 -7.85 -13.86 10.44
N GLN A 404 -7.38 -12.61 10.27
CA GLN A 404 -6.02 -12.22 10.66
C GLN A 404 -5.80 -12.39 12.16
N GLN A 405 -6.73 -11.90 12.99
CA GLN A 405 -6.69 -12.07 14.44
C GLN A 405 -6.68 -13.56 14.82
N THR A 406 -7.54 -14.37 14.21
CA THR A 406 -7.60 -15.82 14.50
C THR A 406 -6.27 -16.50 14.21
N ILE A 407 -5.61 -16.18 13.09
CA ILE A 407 -4.32 -16.79 12.75
C ILE A 407 -3.22 -16.28 13.69
N VAL A 408 -3.21 -14.99 14.03
CA VAL A 408 -2.23 -14.42 14.99
C VAL A 408 -2.38 -15.06 16.36
N ASP A 409 -3.60 -15.13 16.89
CA ASP A 409 -3.90 -15.76 18.17
C ASP A 409 -3.54 -17.24 18.17
N ALA A 410 -3.83 -17.93 17.07
CA ALA A 410 -3.48 -19.33 16.92
C ALA A 410 -1.96 -19.54 16.90
N THR A 411 -1.22 -18.68 16.20
CA THR A 411 0.25 -18.71 16.14
C THR A 411 0.84 -18.45 17.52
N ALA A 412 0.31 -17.47 18.26
CA ALA A 412 0.73 -17.18 19.63
C ALA A 412 0.51 -18.37 20.55
N ARG A 413 -0.66 -19.02 20.49
CA ARG A 413 -0.95 -20.25 21.26
C ARG A 413 0.06 -21.34 20.92
N LEU A 414 0.29 -21.61 19.63
CA LEU A 414 1.23 -22.63 19.17
C LEU A 414 2.67 -22.36 19.65
N ALA A 415 3.09 -21.10 19.71
CA ALA A 415 4.39 -20.71 20.25
C ALA A 415 4.47 -20.98 21.77
N THR A 416 3.42 -20.67 22.53
CA THR A 416 3.36 -20.96 23.97
C THR A 416 3.46 -22.45 24.25
N PHE A 417 2.75 -23.29 23.49
CA PHE A 417 2.86 -24.76 23.62
C PHE A 417 4.24 -25.29 23.23
N ALA A 418 4.91 -24.68 22.24
CA ALA A 418 6.27 -25.05 21.89
C ALA A 418 7.27 -24.70 23.01
N ALA A 419 7.06 -23.57 23.70
CA ALA A 419 7.87 -23.17 24.85
C ALA A 419 7.66 -24.10 26.05
N SER A 420 6.43 -24.57 26.30
CA SER A 420 6.14 -25.51 27.39
C SER A 420 6.54 -26.96 27.10
N ALA A 421 6.62 -27.35 25.82
CA ALA A 421 7.04 -28.68 25.37
C ALA A 421 8.57 -28.82 25.16
N ALA A 422 9.33 -27.72 25.22
CA ALA A 422 10.78 -27.80 25.29
C ALA A 422 11.15 -28.57 26.57
N PRO A 423 11.98 -29.64 26.51
CA PRO A 423 12.46 -30.26 27.72
C PRO A 423 13.10 -29.15 28.54
N SER A 424 12.77 -29.10 29.83
CA SER A 424 13.64 -28.48 30.80
C SER A 424 15.00 -29.17 30.61
N ARG A 425 15.87 -28.55 29.81
CA ARG A 425 17.30 -28.75 29.99
C ARG A 425 17.47 -28.35 31.44
N GLY A 426 17.60 -29.36 32.31
CA GLY A 426 18.00 -29.14 33.67
C GLY A 426 19.19 -28.20 33.57
N ALA A 427 18.97 -26.96 34.00
CA ALA A 427 20.08 -26.09 34.28
C ALA A 427 20.89 -26.89 35.30
N ALA A 428 22.03 -27.42 34.87
CA ALA A 428 23.03 -27.87 35.82
C ALA A 428 23.21 -26.69 36.78
N PRO A 429 23.10 -26.90 38.10
CA PRO A 429 23.39 -25.83 39.03
C PRO A 429 24.77 -25.30 38.68
N MET A 430 24.85 -24.01 38.34
CA MET A 430 26.14 -23.37 38.09
C MET A 430 27.03 -23.60 39.32
N PRO A 431 28.35 -23.79 39.13
CA PRO A 431 29.25 -24.03 40.24
C PRO A 431 29.10 -22.91 41.28
N THR A 432 28.71 -23.29 42.49
CA THR A 432 28.52 -22.43 43.67
C THR A 432 29.85 -22.03 44.32
N ALA A 433 30.92 -21.94 43.51
CA ALA A 433 32.23 -21.58 44.02
C ALA A 433 32.31 -20.05 44.28
N PRO A 434 32.92 -19.63 45.41
CA PRO A 434 33.18 -18.23 45.68
C PRO A 434 34.17 -17.64 44.66
N VAL A 435 34.05 -16.35 44.36
CA VAL A 435 34.91 -15.60 43.42
C VAL A 435 36.40 -15.79 43.76
N ASN A 436 37.20 -16.32 42.83
CA ASN A 436 38.65 -16.42 42.95
C ASN A 436 39.34 -15.18 42.34
N GLU A 437 40.64 -14.98 42.62
CA GLU A 437 41.45 -13.87 42.07
C GLU A 437 41.41 -13.78 40.52
N GLY A 438 41.24 -14.91 39.83
CA GLY A 438 41.09 -14.96 38.37
C GLY A 438 39.76 -14.44 37.83
N ASP A 439 38.68 -14.47 38.63
CA ASP A 439 37.34 -14.03 38.22
C ASP A 439 37.18 -12.51 38.33
N ARG A 440 38.06 -11.86 39.08
CA ARG A 440 38.07 -10.41 39.30
C ARG A 440 38.26 -9.64 37.99
N GLY A 441 39.12 -10.12 37.10
CA GLY A 441 39.35 -9.51 35.78
C GLY A 441 38.13 -9.61 34.86
N ALA A 442 37.46 -10.77 34.83
CA ALA A 442 36.26 -10.97 34.03
C ALA A 442 35.07 -10.14 34.53
N LEU A 443 34.94 -9.98 35.86
CA LEU A 443 33.92 -9.13 36.48
C LEU A 443 34.14 -7.64 36.15
N LEU A 444 35.38 -7.16 36.19
CA LEU A 444 35.70 -5.77 35.82
C LEU A 444 35.39 -5.49 34.34
N GLN A 445 35.73 -6.42 33.45
CA GLN A 445 35.42 -6.28 32.02
C GLN A 445 33.91 -6.30 31.74
N ALA A 446 33.15 -7.11 32.47
CA ALA A 446 31.68 -7.09 32.39
C ALA A 446 31.10 -5.76 32.90
N MET A 447 31.67 -5.17 33.96
CA MET A 447 31.25 -3.87 34.49
C MET A 447 31.58 -2.71 33.53
N GLU A 448 32.70 -2.76 32.84
CA GLU A 448 33.03 -1.82 31.76
C GLU A 448 32.06 -1.93 30.59
N THR A 449 31.67 -3.17 30.22
CA THR A 449 30.67 -3.41 29.17
C THR A 449 29.29 -2.85 29.56
N LEU A 450 28.99 -2.79 30.87
CA LEU A 450 27.81 -2.14 31.43
C LEU A 450 27.95 -0.61 31.58
N GLY A 451 29.06 -0.03 31.12
CA GLY A 451 29.28 1.41 31.00
C GLY A 451 29.91 2.07 32.22
N LEU A 452 30.53 1.32 33.13
CA LEU A 452 31.27 1.86 34.26
C LEU A 452 32.72 2.16 33.88
N ALA A 453 33.24 3.30 34.34
CA ALA A 453 34.66 3.61 34.22
C ALA A 453 35.50 2.64 35.09
N PRO A 454 36.74 2.28 34.66
CA PRO A 454 37.52 1.20 35.28
C PRO A 454 37.82 1.44 36.76
N ASP A 455 38.11 2.70 37.10
CA ASP A 455 38.39 3.20 38.45
C ASP A 455 37.19 3.09 39.39
N ILE A 456 35.98 3.34 38.86
CA ILE A 456 34.73 3.20 39.61
C ILE A 456 34.36 1.72 39.77
N ALA A 457 34.55 0.91 38.73
CA ALA A 457 34.26 -0.51 38.76
C ALA A 457 35.10 -1.26 39.80
N GLU A 458 36.40 -0.95 39.87
CA GLU A 458 37.32 -1.57 40.85
C GLU A 458 36.97 -1.20 42.29
N ARG A 459 36.55 0.04 42.53
CA ARG A 459 36.13 0.50 43.85
C ARG A 459 34.85 -0.19 44.32
N ILE A 460 33.83 -0.27 43.46
CA ILE A 460 32.54 -0.90 43.77
C ILE A 460 32.72 -2.41 44.00
N LEU A 461 33.52 -3.07 43.16
CA LEU A 461 33.80 -4.50 43.30
C LEU A 461 34.54 -4.79 44.62
N SER A 462 35.50 -3.95 45.00
CA SER A 462 36.23 -4.09 46.27
C SER A 462 35.33 -3.85 47.48
N GLU A 463 34.43 -2.88 47.43
CA GLU A 463 33.44 -2.62 48.50
C GLU A 463 32.50 -3.83 48.70
N ILE A 464 31.99 -4.43 47.61
CA ILE A 464 31.03 -5.55 47.69
C ILE A 464 31.70 -6.84 48.19
N LEU A 465 32.93 -7.11 47.76
CA LEU A 465 33.69 -8.27 48.22
C LEU A 465 34.14 -8.12 49.69
N ALA A 466 34.34 -6.89 50.17
CA ALA A 466 34.63 -6.61 51.59
C ALA A 466 33.38 -6.73 52.47
N GLU A 467 32.19 -6.33 51.99
CA GLU A 467 30.92 -6.44 52.71
C GLU A 467 30.40 -7.89 52.81
N ALA A 468 30.72 -8.75 51.85
CA ALA A 468 30.27 -10.15 51.84
C ALA A 468 31.30 -11.07 51.15
N PRO A 469 32.31 -11.56 51.88
CA PRO A 469 33.29 -12.50 51.34
C PRO A 469 32.63 -13.85 51.04
N GLY A 470 32.70 -14.30 49.78
CA GLY A 470 32.20 -15.61 49.34
C GLY A 470 31.01 -15.61 48.37
N LEU A 471 30.60 -14.44 47.87
CA LEU A 471 29.56 -14.34 46.83
C LEU A 471 29.98 -15.02 45.52
N ASN A 472 29.02 -15.59 44.79
CA ASN A 472 29.20 -16.07 43.42
C ASN A 472 29.23 -14.86 42.45
N PRO A 473 29.99 -14.91 41.33
CA PRO A 473 30.02 -13.86 40.31
C PRO A 473 28.65 -13.28 39.90
N ILE A 474 27.60 -14.10 39.82
CA ILE A 474 26.25 -13.65 39.43
C ILE A 474 25.58 -12.83 40.54
N ASP A 475 25.78 -13.24 41.80
CA ASP A 475 25.24 -12.51 42.95
C ASP A 475 25.95 -11.17 43.13
N VAL A 476 27.24 -11.10 42.80
CA VAL A 476 28.00 -9.84 42.73
C VAL A 476 27.39 -8.92 41.68
N ILE A 477 27.12 -9.40 40.45
CA ILE A 477 26.49 -8.59 39.39
C ILE A 477 25.08 -8.14 39.80
N GLY A 478 24.28 -9.02 40.43
CA GLY A 478 22.95 -8.68 40.93
C GLY A 478 22.97 -7.59 42.00
N ARG A 479 23.93 -7.64 42.93
CA ARG A 479 24.12 -6.58 43.94
C ARG A 479 24.64 -5.27 43.34
N ILE A 480 25.49 -5.33 42.33
CA ILE A 480 25.96 -4.16 41.58
C ILE A 480 24.78 -3.48 40.88
N ALA A 481 23.94 -4.25 40.19
CA ALA A 481 22.74 -3.73 39.53
C ALA A 481 21.78 -3.08 40.54
N GLY A 482 21.62 -3.67 41.74
CA GLY A 482 20.88 -3.07 42.85
C GLY A 482 21.48 -1.75 43.35
N LYS A 483 22.80 -1.72 43.65
CA LYS A 483 23.50 -0.48 44.07
C LYS A 483 23.49 0.61 42.99
N LEU A 484 23.42 0.25 41.71
CA LEU A 484 23.28 1.19 40.59
C LEU A 484 21.84 1.70 40.41
N GLN A 485 20.83 0.88 40.69
CA GLN A 485 19.42 1.29 40.71
C GLN A 485 19.09 2.20 41.90
N ASP A 486 19.71 1.96 43.06
CA ASP A 486 19.54 2.82 44.26
C ASP A 486 20.24 4.18 44.12
N ARG A 487 21.18 4.31 43.17
CA ARG A 487 21.68 5.62 42.70
C ARG A 487 20.76 6.19 41.61
N GLY A 488 19.52 6.45 41.99
CA GLY A 488 18.66 7.38 41.26
C GLY A 488 19.33 8.77 41.15
N PRO A 489 18.97 9.59 40.15
CA PRO A 489 19.65 10.85 39.89
C PRO A 489 19.55 11.76 41.13
N GLU A 490 20.68 12.18 41.68
CA GLU A 490 20.71 13.27 42.64
C GLU A 490 20.01 14.48 42.02
N MET A 491 18.86 14.85 42.60
CA MET A 491 18.14 16.07 42.27
C MET A 491 19.08 17.25 42.52
N ARG A 492 19.61 17.81 41.42
CA ARG A 492 20.23 19.15 41.46
C ARG A 492 19.23 20.13 42.08
N PRO A 493 19.68 21.02 42.98
CA PRO A 493 18.79 21.95 43.64
C PRO A 493 18.07 22.81 42.61
N VAL A 494 16.78 23.02 42.85
CA VAL A 494 15.87 23.82 42.02
C VAL A 494 16.53 25.18 41.75
N LYS A 495 16.99 25.38 40.51
CA LYS A 495 17.44 26.69 40.04
C LYS A 495 16.24 27.63 40.05
N ARG A 496 16.35 28.69 40.85
CA ARG A 496 15.44 29.85 40.83
C ARG A 496 15.25 30.33 39.38
N ARG A 497 14.00 30.72 39.07
CA ARG A 497 13.56 31.33 37.80
C ARG A 497 14.66 32.23 37.22
N GLY A 498 15.30 31.75 36.16
CA GLY A 498 16.34 32.47 35.43
C GLY A 498 15.71 33.52 34.51
N VAL A 499 16.25 34.73 34.59
CA VAL A 499 15.98 35.88 33.74
C VAL A 499 16.15 35.53 32.25
N ARG A 500 15.34 36.19 31.41
CA ARG A 500 15.36 36.13 29.93
C ARG A 500 16.82 36.19 29.43
N LYS A 501 17.31 35.13 28.79
CA LYS A 501 18.63 35.15 28.12
C LYS A 501 18.57 36.14 26.96
N GLU A 502 19.44 37.15 26.99
CA GLU A 502 19.74 37.98 25.83
C GLU A 502 20.31 37.12 24.70
N LYS A 503 19.95 37.49 23.46
CA LYS A 503 20.48 36.88 22.25
C LYS A 503 21.99 37.10 22.22
N VAL A 504 22.75 36.01 22.13
CA VAL A 504 24.17 36.06 21.79
C VAL A 504 24.25 36.37 20.30
N ASP A 505 24.83 37.52 19.95
CA ASP A 505 25.08 37.86 18.54
C ASP A 505 26.11 36.91 17.93
N PRO A 506 25.92 36.49 16.67
CA PRO A 506 26.88 35.63 15.98
C PRO A 506 28.24 36.35 15.78
N PRO A 507 29.33 35.59 15.63
CA PRO A 507 30.67 36.16 15.41
C PRO A 507 30.70 37.07 14.17
N PRO A 508 31.58 38.10 14.15
CA PRO A 508 31.62 39.07 13.06
C PRO A 508 31.90 38.36 11.74
N LEU A 509 30.98 38.54 10.79
CA LEU A 509 31.06 37.98 9.45
C LEU A 509 32.01 38.82 8.61
N ASP A 510 32.83 38.18 7.78
CA ASP A 510 33.71 38.86 6.84
C ASP A 510 32.92 39.81 5.92
N ALA A 511 33.57 40.90 5.49
CA ALA A 511 32.93 41.96 4.70
C ALA A 511 32.36 41.45 3.36
N ASP A 512 32.91 40.36 2.83
CA ASP A 512 32.52 39.72 1.57
C ASP A 512 31.55 38.53 1.75
N ASP A 513 31.09 38.24 2.98
CA ASP A 513 30.08 37.19 3.21
C ASP A 513 28.71 37.64 2.65
N LEU A 514 28.03 36.74 1.93
CA LEU A 514 26.70 37.01 1.37
C LEU A 514 25.68 37.44 2.45
N ARG A 515 25.86 36.99 3.70
CA ARG A 515 24.99 37.33 4.83
C ARG A 515 25.19 38.77 5.32
N SER A 516 26.42 39.29 5.29
CA SER A 516 26.71 40.68 5.64
C SER A 516 26.25 41.64 4.53
N LEU A 517 26.41 41.25 3.26
CA LEU A 517 25.85 41.96 2.12
C LEU A 517 24.30 41.98 2.13
N ALA A 518 23.66 40.88 2.49
CA ALA A 518 22.20 40.82 2.64
C ALA A 518 21.69 41.66 3.82
N ALA A 519 22.46 41.75 4.90
CA ALA A 519 22.14 42.63 6.03
C ALA A 519 22.24 44.11 5.64
N ARG A 520 23.25 44.50 4.83
CA ARG A 520 23.33 45.84 4.23
C ARG A 520 22.12 46.18 3.37
N ALA A 521 21.60 45.22 2.60
CA ALA A 521 20.41 45.47 1.76
C ALA A 521 19.20 45.87 2.60
N LYS A 522 19.07 45.29 3.79
CA LYS A 522 18.02 45.64 4.75
C LYS A 522 18.26 46.98 5.44
N ALA A 523 19.51 47.38 5.69
CA ALA A 523 19.86 48.65 6.31
C ALA A 523 19.78 49.84 5.32
N GLU A 524 20.10 49.61 4.05
CA GLU A 524 20.09 50.62 2.98
C GLU A 524 18.73 50.70 2.24
N GLU A 525 17.72 49.91 2.64
CA GLU A 525 16.39 49.78 1.98
C GLU A 525 16.46 49.50 0.46
N ARG A 526 17.54 48.85 0.01
CA ARG A 526 17.74 48.45 -1.40
C ARG A 526 17.41 46.98 -1.59
N SER A 527 17.06 46.57 -2.81
CA SER A 527 16.87 45.15 -3.11
C SER A 527 18.20 44.40 -2.94
N ALA A 528 18.14 43.19 -2.38
CA ALA A 528 19.34 42.35 -2.19
C ALA A 528 20.08 42.11 -3.51
N HIS A 529 19.35 42.02 -4.61
CA HIS A 529 19.90 41.88 -5.96
C HIS A 529 20.78 43.08 -6.37
N ALA A 530 20.40 44.32 -6.03
CA ALA A 530 21.18 45.51 -6.37
C ALA A 530 22.52 45.55 -5.61
N ILE A 531 22.52 45.17 -4.33
CA ILE A 531 23.75 45.13 -3.53
C ILE A 531 24.68 44.00 -4.00
N PHE A 532 24.14 42.85 -4.39
CA PHE A 532 24.95 41.75 -4.95
C PHE A 532 25.53 42.08 -6.33
N LEU A 533 24.85 42.93 -7.12
CA LEU A 533 25.37 43.46 -8.37
C LEU A 533 26.53 44.44 -8.12
N ASP A 534 26.38 45.38 -7.18
CA ASP A 534 27.42 46.35 -6.80
C ASP A 534 28.65 45.65 -6.19
N ALA A 535 28.46 44.55 -5.46
CA ALA A 535 29.52 43.74 -4.88
C ALA A 535 30.17 42.75 -5.87
N GLY A 536 29.71 42.69 -7.13
CA GLY A 536 30.26 41.80 -8.16
C GLY A 536 29.99 40.31 -7.97
N VAL A 537 29.11 39.95 -7.02
CA VAL A 537 28.69 38.55 -6.76
C VAL A 537 27.77 38.05 -7.88
N VAL A 538 26.95 38.94 -8.44
CA VAL A 538 26.00 38.65 -9.51
C VAL A 538 26.35 39.52 -10.72
N LYS A 539 26.34 38.94 -11.92
CA LYS A 539 26.61 39.66 -13.17
C LYS A 539 25.34 40.36 -13.71
N PRO A 540 25.46 41.45 -14.48
CA PRO A 540 24.31 42.08 -15.12
C PRO A 540 23.61 41.10 -16.08
N PRO A 541 22.26 41.06 -16.13
CA PRO A 541 21.51 40.12 -16.96
C PRO A 541 21.83 40.14 -18.46
N LEU A 542 22.43 41.24 -18.95
CA LEU A 542 22.80 41.44 -20.35
C LEU A 542 24.27 41.10 -20.66
N ALA A 543 25.10 40.84 -19.65
CA ALA A 543 26.52 40.51 -19.84
C ALA A 543 26.72 39.07 -20.34
N ASP A 544 25.78 38.16 -20.10
CA ASP A 544 25.83 36.77 -20.58
C ASP A 544 25.44 36.62 -22.07
N PHE A 545 24.94 37.69 -22.70
CA PHE A 545 24.58 37.70 -24.13
C PHE A 545 25.69 38.24 -25.06
N ALA A 546 26.81 38.70 -24.49
CA ALA A 546 27.91 39.34 -25.24
C ALA A 546 29.27 38.63 -25.10
N ALA A 547 29.28 37.33 -24.75
CA ALA A 547 30.48 36.49 -24.73
C ALA A 547 30.30 35.26 -25.63
#